data_AF-A0A6M1SKG2-F1
#
_entry.id   AF-A0A6M1SKG2-F1
#
_cell.length_a   1.000
_cell.length_b   1.000
_cell.length_c   1.000
_cell.angle_alpha   90.00
_cell.angle_beta   90.00
_cell.angle_gamma   90.00
#
_symmetry.space_group_name_H-M   'P 1'
#
loop_
_entity.id
_entity.type
_entity.pdbx_description
1 polymer ?
#
loop_
_entity_poly.entity_id
_entity_poly.type
_entity_poly.pdbx_seq_one_letter_code
_entity_poly.pdbx_strand_id
1 'polypeptide(L)'
;MSGANQRALVLLVAGFTIWSVGFVALYALQALGCAFGWPQHRAILIGAYVVSLLPLIWLAMMKTVREGEPATSLSVAALWANRAALASGVLVFLPVTFVSACI
;
A
#
# COMPACT_ATOMS: atom_id res chain seq x y z
N MET A 1 6.99 -2.53 -27.77
CA MET A 1 7.46 -2.61 -26.37
C MET A 1 7.48 -4.07 -25.96
N SER A 2 8.57 -4.58 -25.36
CA SER A 2 8.62 -5.99 -24.94
C SER A 2 7.66 -6.22 -23.76
N GLY A 3 7.03 -7.40 -23.69
CA GLY A 3 6.05 -7.72 -22.64
C GLY A 3 6.59 -7.62 -21.22
N ALA A 4 7.92 -7.76 -21.04
CA ALA A 4 8.58 -7.63 -19.74
C ALA A 4 8.54 -6.18 -19.20
N ASN A 5 8.75 -5.17 -20.06
CA ASN A 5 8.69 -3.76 -19.67
C ASN A 5 7.27 -3.33 -19.32
N GLN A 6 6.28 -3.81 -20.07
CA GLN A 6 4.87 -3.51 -19.80
C GLN A 6 4.43 -4.08 -18.45
N ARG A 7 4.88 -5.30 -18.12
CA ARG A 7 4.62 -5.93 -16.82
C ARG A 7 5.29 -5.19 -15.65
N ALA A 8 6.52 -4.71 -15.82
CA ALA A 8 7.21 -3.90 -14.82
C ALA A 8 6.48 -2.56 -14.57
N LEU A 9 5.99 -1.91 -15.63
CA LEU A 9 5.23 -0.68 -15.52
C LEU A 9 3.88 -0.89 -14.81
N VAL A 10 3.18 -1.98 -15.14
CA VAL A 10 1.91 -2.35 -14.48
C VAL A 10 2.12 -2.62 -13.00
N LEU A 11 3.19 -3.30 -12.60
CA LEU A 11 3.51 -3.55 -11.19
C LEU A 11 3.83 -2.26 -10.44
N LEU A 12 4.55 -1.33 -11.08
CA LEU A 12 4.88 -0.02 -10.50
C LEU A 12 3.62 0.82 -10.26
N VAL A 13 2.73 0.91 -11.25
CA VAL A 13 1.48 1.67 -11.14
C VAL A 13 0.53 1.00 -10.14
N ALA A 14 0.42 -0.33 -10.16
CA ALA A 14 -0.46 -1.07 -9.27
C ALA A 14 -0.12 -0.84 -7.78
N GLY A 15 1.16 -0.84 -7.42
CA GLY A 15 1.60 -0.57 -6.04
C GLY A 15 1.15 0.81 -5.55
N PHE A 16 1.32 1.86 -6.37
CA PHE A 16 0.90 3.21 -6.02
C PHE A 16 -0.62 3.38 -5.97
N THR A 17 -1.36 2.77 -6.91
CA THR A 17 -2.83 2.84 -6.93
C THR A 17 -3.41 2.12 -5.71
N ILE A 18 -2.93 0.92 -5.37
CA ILE A 18 -3.40 0.16 -4.21
C ILE A 18 -3.11 0.94 -2.92
N TRP A 19 -1.91 1.51 -2.81
CA TRP A 19 -1.56 2.36 -1.67
C TRP A 19 -2.49 3.55 -1.52
N SER A 20 -2.75 4.27 -2.63
CA SER A 20 -3.64 5.44 -2.63
C SER A 20 -5.07 5.08 -2.24
N VAL A 21 -5.61 3.98 -2.78
CA VAL A 21 -6.96 3.50 -2.45
C VAL A 21 -7.05 3.08 -0.98
N GLY A 22 -6.03 2.37 -0.46
CA GLY A 22 -5.97 1.99 0.95
C GLY A 22 -5.99 3.21 1.86
N PHE A 23 -5.20 4.23 1.54
CA PHE A 23 -5.15 5.49 2.30
C PHE A 23 -6.51 6.20 2.31
N VAL A 24 -7.15 6.36 1.16
CA VAL A 24 -8.48 7.01 1.05
C VAL A 24 -9.53 6.23 1.83
N ALA A 25 -9.54 4.89 1.73
CA ALA A 25 -10.50 4.05 2.44
C ALA A 25 -10.38 4.21 3.96
N LEU A 26 -9.16 4.22 4.49
CA LEU A 26 -8.94 4.36 5.93
C LEU A 26 -9.27 5.74 6.44
N TYR A 27 -8.95 6.77 5.67
CA TYR A 27 -9.37 8.12 5.99
C TYR A 27 -10.89 8.25 6.07
N ALA A 28 -11.61 7.64 5.12
CA ALA A 28 -13.07 7.58 5.16
C ALA A 28 -13.58 6.80 6.40
N LEU A 29 -13.02 5.62 6.69
CA LEU A 29 -13.35 4.84 7.89
C LEU A 29 -13.08 5.62 9.19
N GLN A 30 -12.01 6.43 9.23
CA GLN A 30 -11.71 7.31 10.36
C GLN A 30 -12.83 8.34 10.57
N ALA A 31 -13.23 9.02 9.50
CA ALA A 31 -14.28 10.03 9.52
C ALA A 31 -15.64 9.43 9.91
N LEU A 32 -16.00 8.26 9.36
CA LEU A 32 -17.20 7.54 9.77
C LEU A 32 -17.14 7.10 11.24
N GLY A 33 -16.01 6.58 11.71
CA GLY A 33 -15.85 6.15 13.10
C GLY A 33 -16.05 7.28 14.10
N CYS A 34 -15.57 8.50 13.79
CA CYS A 34 -15.82 9.68 14.61
C CYS A 34 -17.27 10.19 14.48
N ALA A 35 -17.86 10.20 13.28
CA ALA A 35 -19.23 10.68 13.08
C ALA A 35 -20.30 9.79 13.73
N PHE A 36 -20.09 8.46 13.74
CA PHE A 36 -21.03 7.48 14.29
C PHE A 36 -20.67 6.98 15.69
N GLY A 37 -19.57 7.46 16.29
CA GLY A 37 -19.20 7.17 17.69
C GLY A 37 -18.95 5.69 17.98
N TRP A 38 -18.30 4.95 17.08
CA TRP A 38 -18.10 3.51 17.25
C TRP A 38 -17.21 3.19 18.46
N PRO A 39 -17.67 2.31 19.39
CA PRO A 39 -16.86 1.96 20.56
C PRO A 39 -15.57 1.23 20.17
N GLN A 40 -15.63 0.43 19.08
CA GLN A 40 -14.52 -0.41 18.59
C GLN A 40 -13.77 0.21 17.40
N HIS A 41 -13.89 1.53 17.21
CA HIS A 41 -13.27 2.30 16.11
C HIS A 41 -11.79 1.96 15.89
N ARG A 42 -10.99 1.94 16.96
CA ARG A 42 -9.56 1.64 16.89
C ARG A 42 -9.28 0.24 16.36
N ALA A 43 -10.02 -0.77 16.83
CA ALA A 43 -9.84 -2.15 16.40
C ALA A 43 -10.21 -2.33 14.92
N ILE A 44 -11.26 -1.65 14.46
CA ILE A 44 -11.70 -1.68 13.06
C ILE A 44 -10.66 -1.01 12.15
N LEU A 45 -10.09 0.12 12.55
CA LEU A 45 -9.01 0.77 11.81
C LEU A 45 -7.74 -0.07 11.76
N ILE A 46 -7.36 -0.72 12.86
CA ILE A 46 -6.21 -1.64 12.89
C ILE A 46 -6.48 -2.84 11.97
N GLY A 47 -7.70 -3.39 11.99
CA GLY A 47 -8.09 -4.49 11.09
C GLY A 47 -8.04 -4.07 9.62
N ALA A 48 -8.64 -2.93 9.28
CA ALA A 48 -8.60 -2.37 7.92
C ALA A 48 -7.17 -2.05 7.48
N TYR A 49 -6.31 -1.60 8.40
CA TYR A 49 -4.89 -1.39 8.15
C TYR A 49 -4.19 -2.70 7.77
N VAL A 50 -4.31 -3.73 8.61
CA VAL A 50 -3.70 -5.04 8.34
C VAL A 50 -4.15 -5.57 6.98
N VAL A 51 -5.45 -5.46 6.68
CA VAL A 51 -6.00 -5.88 5.38
C VAL A 51 -5.41 -5.06 4.22
N SER A 52 -5.23 -3.74 4.37
CA SER A 52 -4.63 -2.88 3.34
C SER A 52 -3.14 -3.17 3.10
N LEU A 53 -2.43 -3.68 4.10
CA LEU A 53 -1.02 -4.08 3.98
C LEU A 53 -0.83 -5.40 3.23
N LEU A 54 -1.78 -6.33 3.31
CA LEU A 54 -1.69 -7.64 2.64
C LEU A 54 -1.36 -7.54 1.14
N PRO A 55 -2.07 -6.75 0.32
CA PRO A 55 -1.76 -6.63 -1.11
C PRO A 55 -0.42 -5.93 -1.37
N LEU A 56 -0.01 -4.98 -0.52
CA LEU A 56 1.27 -4.28 -0.61
C LEU A 56 2.45 -5.21 -0.29
N ILE A 57 2.32 -6.02 0.77
CA ILE A 57 3.28 -7.05 1.16
C ILE A 57 3.38 -8.12 0.06
N TRP A 58 2.23 -8.54 -0.49
CA TRP A 58 2.18 -9.48 -1.60
C TRP A 58 2.91 -8.95 -2.85
N LEU A 59 2.68 -7.68 -3.21
CA LEU A 59 3.36 -7.01 -4.32
C LEU A 59 4.85 -6.79 -4.06
N ALA A 60 5.26 -6.55 -2.82
CA ALA A 60 6.66 -6.43 -2.43
C ALA A 60 7.39 -7.78 -2.42
N MET A 61 6.67 -8.87 -2.11
CA MET A 61 7.20 -10.24 -2.15
C MET A 61 7.17 -10.87 -3.55
N MET A 62 6.34 -10.36 -4.47
CA MET A 62 6.33 -10.80 -5.86
C MET A 62 7.69 -10.51 -6.51
N LYS A 63 8.46 -11.59 -6.73
CA LYS A 63 9.74 -11.56 -7.42
C LYS A 63 9.51 -11.06 -8.86
N THR A 64 9.93 -9.82 -9.13
CA THR A 64 9.85 -9.21 -10.47
C THR A 64 10.87 -9.78 -11.45
N VAL A 65 11.84 -10.56 -10.95
CA VAL A 65 12.93 -11.15 -11.71
C VAL A 65 12.67 -12.65 -11.89
N ARG A 66 12.43 -13.05 -13.14
CA ARG A 66 12.50 -14.46 -13.54
C ARG A 66 13.99 -14.84 -13.58
N GLU A 67 14.38 -15.92 -12.93
CA GLU A 67 15.77 -16.42 -12.95
C GLU A 67 16.24 -16.56 -14.40
N GLY A 68 17.20 -15.73 -14.83
CA GLY A 68 17.82 -15.79 -16.15
C GLY A 68 17.70 -14.56 -17.07
N GLU A 69 16.87 -13.55 -16.75
CA GLU A 69 16.74 -12.33 -17.59
C GLU A 69 17.60 -11.17 -17.04
N PRO A 70 18.33 -10.42 -17.89
CA PRO A 70 19.20 -9.34 -17.43
C PRO A 70 18.36 -8.26 -16.74
N ALA A 71 18.73 -7.95 -15.49
CA ALA A 71 18.04 -6.98 -14.66
C ALA A 71 18.01 -5.60 -15.34
N THR A 72 16.88 -5.29 -15.97
CA THR A 72 16.66 -4.01 -16.64
C THR A 72 16.43 -2.93 -15.58
N SER A 73 16.91 -1.70 -15.79
CA SER A 73 16.75 -0.59 -14.83
C SER A 73 15.30 -0.38 -14.35
N LEU A 74 14.31 -0.73 -15.18
CA LEU A 74 12.88 -0.74 -14.88
C LEU A 74 12.46 -1.74 -13.79
N SER A 75 13.06 -2.94 -13.73
CA SER A 75 12.72 -3.94 -12.70
C SER A 75 13.27 -3.54 -11.33
N VAL A 76 14.45 -2.91 -11.30
CA VAL A 76 15.05 -2.32 -10.10
C VAL A 76 14.22 -1.13 -9.61
N ALA A 77 13.79 -0.26 -10.52
CA ALA A 77 12.91 0.86 -10.19
C ALA A 77 11.56 0.40 -9.62
N ALA A 78 10.94 -0.63 -10.21
CA ALA A 78 9.69 -1.20 -9.69
C ALA A 78 9.86 -1.81 -8.28
N LEU A 79 11.00 -2.45 -8.00
CA LEU A 79 11.28 -3.03 -6.69
C LEU A 79 11.47 -1.95 -5.61
N TRP A 80 12.21 -0.89 -5.93
CA TRP A 80 12.37 0.27 -5.03
C TRP A 80 11.08 1.07 -4.87
N ALA A 81 10.25 1.19 -5.92
CA ALA A 81 8.95 1.84 -5.85
C ALA A 81 7.99 1.08 -4.93
N ASN A 82 7.93 -0.25 -5.00
CA ASN A 82 7.12 -1.07 -4.08
C ASN A 82 7.63 -0.97 -2.64
N ARG A 83 8.96 -0.92 -2.43
CA ARG A 83 9.54 -0.68 -1.10
C ARG A 83 9.23 0.71 -0.56
N ALA A 84 9.31 1.74 -1.40
CA ALA A 84 8.92 3.10 -1.05
C ALA A 84 7.43 3.17 -0.71
N ALA A 85 6.56 2.53 -1.50
CA ALA A 85 5.13 2.46 -1.22
C ALA A 85 4.82 1.76 0.11
N LEU A 86 5.55 0.69 0.45
CA LEU A 86 5.45 0.03 1.75
C LEU A 86 5.91 0.95 2.89
N ALA A 87 7.06 1.63 2.73
CA ALA A 87 7.59 2.56 3.72
C ALA A 87 6.66 3.76 3.94
N SER A 88 6.10 4.31 2.86
CA SER A 88 5.08 5.36 2.91
C SER A 88 3.80 4.85 3.56
N GLY A 89 3.38 3.61 3.30
CA GLY A 89 2.30 2.94 4.03
C GLY A 89 2.56 2.95 5.53
N VAL A 90 3.71 2.48 5.99
CA VAL A 90 4.03 2.47 7.43
C VAL A 90 4.05 3.88 8.02
N LEU A 91 4.66 4.85 7.34
CA LEU A 91 4.79 6.23 7.84
C LEU A 91 3.46 7.00 7.87
N VAL A 92 2.64 6.91 6.83
CA VAL A 92 1.39 7.66 6.71
C VAL A 92 0.28 7.05 7.55
N PHE A 93 0.36 5.76 7.85
CA PHE A 93 -0.65 5.09 8.68
C PHE A 93 -0.52 5.42 10.16
N LEU A 94 0.68 5.74 10.64
CA LEU A 94 0.94 6.07 12.04
C LEU A 94 0.09 7.27 12.53
N PRO A 95 0.01 8.42 11.83
CA PRO A 95 -0.89 9.50 12.20
C PRO A 95 -2.38 9.16 11.99
N VAL A 96 -2.73 8.34 11.01
CA VAL A 96 -4.12 7.93 10.78
C VAL A 96 -4.62 7.09 11.96
N THR A 97 -3.89 6.07 12.41
CA THR A 97 -4.35 5.21 13.51
C THR A 97 -4.20 5.82 14.91
N PHE A 98 -3.18 6.66 15.14
CA PHE A 98 -2.87 7.16 16.49
C PHE A 98 -3.10 8.65 16.71
N VAL A 99 -2.94 9.50 15.68
CA VAL A 99 -3.04 10.96 15.84
C VAL A 99 -4.47 11.46 15.58
N SER A 100 -5.28 10.72 14.81
CA SER A 100 -6.67 11.12 14.49
C SER A 100 -7.73 10.32 15.25
N ALA A 101 -7.49 10.01 16.52
CA ALA A 101 -8.56 9.60 17.42
C ALA A 101 -9.32 10.85 17.88
N CYS A 102 -10.19 11.35 16.99
CA CYS A 102 -11.17 12.43 17.18
C CYS A 102 -10.71 13.57 18.11
N ILE A 103 -10.21 14.66 17.53
CA ILE A 103 -10.25 15.98 18.19
C ILE A 103 -11.71 16.43 18.22
#